data_AF-A0A381YS76-F1
#
_entry.id   AF-A0A381YS76-F1
#
_cell.length_a   1.000
_cell.length_b   1.000
_cell.length_c   1.000
_cell.angle_alpha   90.00
_cell.angle_beta   90.00
_cell.angle_gamma   90.00
#
_symmetry.space_group_name_H-M   'P 1'
#
loop_
_entity.id
_entity.type
_entity.pdbx_description
1 polymer ?
#
loop_
_entity_poly.entity_id
_entity_poly.type
_entity_poly.pdbx_seq_one_letter_code
_entity_poly.pdbx_strand_id
1 'polypeptide(L)'
;MKNIIKTLRNSSGNSLAEFAVVIALMATLMSTGQVKFSQAGEGGKGKKTGQELDKIMKAANNFYNAMGDEEGAGRFPGQDKWDKSVPLTGAYSSLGQVLNDLVKNKFDSYTDALAVSSYGGAYGDHWCSVFGKSLAISNKQSMHGDHRQKIATDDASGGAASTGDLTNAGTVDFASYMEPIKSPFLDGHYIYTVIAGSVDRSPAIVVTDFYAAADEFSIAQP
;
A
#
# COMPACT_ATOMS: atom_id res chain seq x y z
N MET A 1 -76.62 -7.70 14.66
CA MET A 1 -75.62 -7.47 13.58
C MET A 1 -74.61 -6.34 13.86
N LYS A 2 -74.93 -5.27 14.61
CA LYS A 2 -73.96 -4.19 14.93
C LYS A 2 -72.83 -4.60 15.90
N ASN A 3 -73.03 -5.62 16.74
CA ASN A 3 -72.03 -6.04 17.74
C ASN A 3 -70.99 -7.03 17.20
N ILE A 4 -71.32 -7.79 16.15
CA ILE A 4 -70.42 -8.76 15.50
C ILE A 4 -69.33 -8.04 14.68
N ILE A 5 -69.68 -6.90 14.06
CA ILE A 5 -68.74 -6.07 13.30
C ILE A 5 -67.73 -5.35 14.22
N LYS A 6 -68.08 -5.10 15.48
CA LYS A 6 -67.15 -4.51 16.48
C LYS A 6 -66.18 -5.53 17.08
N THR A 7 -66.53 -6.82 17.12
CA THR A 7 -65.66 -7.89 17.63
C THR A 7 -64.63 -8.36 16.60
N LEU A 8 -64.96 -8.31 15.30
CA LEU A 8 -63.99 -8.48 14.19
C LEU A 8 -63.07 -7.27 13.99
N ARG A 9 -63.39 -6.14 14.62
CA ARG A 9 -62.65 -4.87 14.55
C ARG A 9 -61.97 -4.54 15.88
N ASN A 10 -61.53 -5.57 16.61
CA ASN A 10 -60.73 -5.41 17.82
C ASN A 10 -59.43 -6.21 17.72
N SER A 11 -58.51 -5.69 16.90
CA SER A 11 -57.11 -6.10 16.76
C SER A 11 -56.20 -4.86 16.72
N SER A 12 -56.60 -3.81 17.43
CA SER A 12 -56.30 -2.40 17.13
C SER A 12 -54.92 -1.91 17.56
N GLY A 13 -53.92 -2.77 17.74
CA GLY A 13 -52.58 -2.31 18.09
C GLY A 13 -51.53 -3.38 18.33
N ASN A 14 -51.90 -4.60 18.72
CA ASN A 14 -50.91 -5.60 19.14
C ASN A 14 -50.06 -6.11 17.97
N SER A 15 -50.67 -6.48 16.84
CA SER A 15 -49.93 -6.97 15.66
C SER A 15 -49.14 -5.87 14.93
N LEU A 16 -49.63 -4.61 14.94
CA LEU A 16 -48.92 -3.48 14.32
C LEU A 16 -47.74 -3.05 15.20
N ALA A 17 -47.92 -3.00 16.51
CA ALA A 17 -46.84 -2.71 17.46
C ALA A 17 -45.78 -3.83 17.43
N GLU A 18 -46.18 -5.10 17.37
CA GLU A 18 -45.26 -6.22 17.27
C GLU A 18 -44.45 -6.19 15.96
N PHE A 19 -45.11 -5.93 14.82
CA PHE A 19 -44.42 -5.76 13.54
C PHE A 19 -43.49 -4.54 13.54
N ALA A 20 -43.92 -3.43 14.15
CA ALA A 20 -43.08 -2.24 14.31
C ALA A 20 -41.86 -2.50 15.21
N VAL A 21 -42.03 -3.28 16.29
CA VAL A 21 -40.93 -3.67 17.18
C VAL A 21 -39.94 -4.58 16.46
N VAL A 22 -40.42 -5.55 15.68
CA VAL A 22 -39.54 -6.42 14.88
C VAL A 22 -38.79 -5.62 13.83
N ILE A 23 -39.45 -4.70 13.12
CA ILE A 23 -38.78 -3.82 12.15
C ILE A 23 -37.78 -2.91 12.87
N ALA A 24 -38.15 -2.32 14.00
CA ALA A 24 -37.25 -1.46 14.77
C ALA A 24 -36.02 -2.23 15.24
N LEU A 25 -36.19 -3.43 15.78
CA LEU A 25 -35.07 -4.28 16.20
C LEU A 25 -34.21 -4.71 15.02
N MET A 26 -34.80 -5.12 13.90
CA MET A 26 -34.07 -5.47 12.69
C MET A 26 -33.32 -4.27 12.11
N ALA A 27 -33.92 -3.07 12.14
CA ALA A 27 -33.27 -1.84 11.74
C ALA A 27 -32.10 -1.47 12.66
N THR A 28 -32.26 -1.63 13.98
CA THR A 28 -31.17 -1.41 14.96
C THR A 28 -30.05 -2.44 14.80
N LEU A 29 -30.37 -3.72 14.58
CA LEU A 29 -29.39 -4.78 14.37
C LEU A 29 -28.69 -4.66 13.02
N MET A 30 -29.40 -4.30 11.94
CA MET A 30 -28.78 -4.02 10.65
C MET A 30 -27.90 -2.78 10.71
N SER A 31 -28.35 -1.71 11.37
CA SER A 31 -27.56 -0.48 11.54
C SER A 31 -26.29 -0.74 12.33
N THR A 32 -26.39 -1.40 13.50
CA THR A 32 -25.21 -1.73 14.32
C THR A 32 -24.33 -2.81 13.70
N GLY A 33 -24.91 -3.79 13.00
CA GLY A 33 -24.21 -4.82 12.25
C GLY A 33 -23.39 -4.23 11.11
N GLN A 34 -23.99 -3.33 10.31
CA GLN A 34 -23.28 -2.66 9.22
C GLN A 34 -22.08 -1.85 9.71
N VAL A 35 -22.24 -1.10 10.81
CA VAL A 35 -21.12 -0.34 11.42
C VAL A 35 -20.02 -1.29 11.91
N LYS A 36 -20.37 -2.38 12.61
CA LYS A 36 -19.39 -3.36 13.10
C LYS A 36 -18.69 -4.14 11.98
N PHE A 37 -19.41 -4.53 10.92
CA PHE A 37 -18.82 -5.18 9.75
C PHE A 37 -17.95 -4.21 8.94
N SER A 38 -18.30 -2.92 8.90
CA SER A 38 -17.47 -1.90 8.28
C SER A 38 -16.15 -1.74 9.04
N GLN A 39 -16.20 -1.59 10.37
CA GLN A 39 -15.01 -1.48 11.21
C GLN A 39 -14.15 -2.75 11.19
N ALA A 40 -14.78 -3.93 11.27
CA ALA A 40 -14.07 -5.21 11.17
C ALA A 40 -13.44 -5.40 9.77
N GLY A 41 -14.12 -4.96 8.72
CA GLY A 41 -13.61 -4.98 7.35
C GLY A 41 -12.39 -4.08 7.18
N GLU A 42 -12.42 -2.87 7.73
CA GLU A 42 -11.32 -1.92 7.68
C GLU A 42 -10.09 -2.41 8.48
N GLY A 43 -10.28 -2.88 9.72
CA GLY A 43 -9.19 -3.49 10.49
C GLY A 43 -8.64 -4.78 9.87
N GLY A 44 -9.46 -5.50 9.09
CA GLY A 44 -9.03 -6.66 8.31
C GLY A 44 -8.14 -6.31 7.12
N LYS A 45 -8.33 -5.13 6.50
CA LYS A 45 -7.48 -4.66 5.41
C LYS A 45 -6.07 -4.35 5.89
N GLY A 46 -5.92 -3.61 6.99
CA GLY A 46 -4.61 -3.34 7.59
C GLY A 46 -3.85 -4.64 7.88
N LYS A 47 -4.43 -5.55 8.66
CA LYS A 47 -3.78 -6.85 8.94
C LYS A 47 -3.34 -7.63 7.70
N LYS A 48 -4.11 -7.56 6.61
CA LYS A 48 -3.74 -8.18 5.35
C LYS A 48 -2.59 -7.42 4.67
N THR A 49 -2.64 -6.10 4.64
CA THR A 49 -1.54 -5.25 4.15
C THR A 49 -0.23 -5.59 4.84
N GLY A 50 -0.19 -5.67 6.18
CA GLY A 50 0.99 -6.11 6.93
C GLY A 50 1.54 -7.47 6.51
N GLN A 51 0.66 -8.46 6.33
CA GLN A 51 1.07 -9.79 5.87
C GLN A 51 1.66 -9.79 4.46
N GLU A 52 1.14 -8.95 3.56
CA GLU A 52 1.68 -8.83 2.20
C GLU A 52 2.98 -8.01 2.19
N LEU A 53 3.10 -6.97 3.02
CA LEU A 53 4.35 -6.24 3.24
C LEU A 53 5.44 -7.18 3.74
N ASP A 54 5.16 -8.05 4.70
CA ASP A 54 6.12 -9.05 5.20
C ASP A 54 6.62 -9.99 4.10
N LYS A 55 5.77 -10.34 3.12
CA LYS A 55 6.20 -11.15 1.97
C LYS A 55 7.12 -10.36 1.04
N ILE A 56 6.78 -9.11 0.74
CA ILE A 56 7.64 -8.22 -0.07
C ILE A 56 9.00 -8.05 0.61
N MET A 57 9.01 -7.83 1.93
CA MET A 57 10.25 -7.68 2.70
C MET A 57 11.10 -8.95 2.71
N LYS A 58 10.49 -10.13 2.79
CA LYS A 58 11.21 -11.39 2.65
C LYS A 58 11.83 -11.54 1.26
N ALA A 59 11.10 -11.18 0.21
CA ALA A 59 11.63 -11.18 -1.15
C ALA A 59 12.82 -10.22 -1.29
N ALA A 60 12.70 -8.99 -0.77
CA ALA A 60 13.79 -8.00 -0.79
C ALA A 60 15.03 -8.46 -0.01
N ASN A 61 14.86 -9.08 1.17
CA ASN A 61 15.98 -9.61 1.95
C ASN A 61 16.65 -10.82 1.28
N ASN A 62 15.87 -11.70 0.64
CA ASN A 62 16.43 -12.81 -0.12
C ASN A 62 17.27 -12.32 -1.29
N PHE A 63 16.77 -11.30 -2.02
CA PHE A 63 17.52 -10.63 -3.08
C PHE A 63 18.82 -10.02 -2.55
N TYR A 64 18.75 -9.28 -1.43
CA TYR A 64 19.93 -8.67 -0.81
C TYR A 64 21.04 -9.68 -0.49
N ASN A 65 20.67 -10.83 0.10
CA ASN A 65 21.64 -11.87 0.43
C ASN A 65 22.21 -12.54 -0.82
N ALA A 66 21.37 -12.84 -1.82
CA ALA A 66 21.82 -13.41 -3.08
C ALA A 66 22.82 -12.49 -3.81
N MET A 67 22.53 -11.18 -3.86
CA MET A 67 23.46 -10.22 -4.45
C MET A 67 24.72 -10.01 -3.59
N GLY A 68 24.62 -10.16 -2.27
CA GLY A 68 25.78 -10.19 -1.39
C GLY A 68 26.76 -11.30 -1.73
N ASP A 69 26.25 -12.49 -2.08
CA ASP A 69 27.06 -13.64 -2.48
C ASP A 69 27.60 -13.51 -3.92
N GLU A 70 26.80 -12.96 -4.85
CA GLU A 70 27.18 -12.83 -6.27
C GLU A 70 28.08 -11.62 -6.58
N GLU A 71 27.75 -10.45 -6.03
CA GLU A 71 28.43 -9.17 -6.31
C GLU A 71 29.41 -8.77 -5.18
N GLY A 72 29.44 -9.52 -4.07
CA GLY A 72 30.31 -9.26 -2.92
C GLY A 72 29.86 -8.10 -2.03
N ALA A 73 28.76 -7.41 -2.39
CA ALA A 73 28.10 -6.39 -1.60
C ALA A 73 26.59 -6.49 -1.81
N GLY A 74 25.83 -6.65 -0.73
CA GLY A 74 24.38 -6.76 -0.82
C GLY A 74 23.74 -5.46 -1.30
N ARG A 75 22.81 -5.58 -2.24
CA ARG A 75 21.97 -4.48 -2.74
C ARG A 75 20.51 -4.90 -2.75
N PHE A 76 19.61 -3.94 -2.57
CA PHE A 76 18.18 -4.18 -2.66
C PHE A 76 17.67 -4.15 -4.12
N PRO A 77 16.48 -4.71 -4.38
CA PRO A 77 15.84 -4.63 -5.69
C PRO A 77 15.79 -3.18 -6.23
N GLY A 78 16.09 -3.00 -7.52
CA GLY A 78 16.07 -1.69 -8.18
C GLY A 78 17.28 -0.81 -7.90
N GLN A 79 18.16 -1.18 -6.97
CA GLN A 79 19.46 -0.52 -6.84
C GLN A 79 20.42 -1.03 -7.92
N ASP A 80 21.09 -0.10 -8.59
CA ASP A 80 22.21 -0.40 -9.49
C ASP A 80 23.43 -0.87 -8.70
N LYS A 81 23.61 -0.29 -7.50
CA LYS A 81 24.71 -0.59 -6.58
C LYS A 81 24.31 -0.23 -5.15
N TRP A 82 24.99 -0.83 -4.16
CA TRP A 82 24.73 -0.62 -2.73
C TRP A 82 24.76 0.86 -2.28
N ASP A 83 25.53 1.71 -2.97
CA ASP A 83 25.69 3.15 -2.69
C ASP A 83 24.73 4.04 -3.48
N LYS A 84 23.80 3.46 -4.24
CA LYS A 84 22.78 4.18 -5.01
C LYS A 84 21.41 4.06 -4.34
N SER A 85 20.68 5.16 -4.31
CA SER A 85 19.33 5.20 -3.77
C SER A 85 18.29 4.88 -4.84
N VAL A 86 17.10 4.46 -4.42
CA VAL A 86 15.95 4.26 -5.29
C VAL A 86 14.80 5.09 -4.75
N PRO A 87 14.21 6.00 -5.54
CA PRO A 87 14.57 6.36 -6.92
C PRO A 87 15.96 6.99 -7.07
N LEU A 88 16.59 6.85 -8.23
CA LEU A 88 17.91 7.44 -8.51
C LEU A 88 17.91 8.96 -8.32
N THR A 89 16.84 9.62 -8.78
CA THR A 89 16.63 11.06 -8.62
C THR A 89 15.47 11.29 -7.66
N GLY A 90 15.74 11.99 -6.56
CA GLY A 90 14.71 12.32 -5.60
C GLY A 90 14.44 11.23 -4.56
N ALA A 91 15.33 10.29 -4.27
CA ALA A 91 15.18 9.47 -3.07
C ALA A 91 15.46 10.26 -1.78
N TYR A 92 15.05 9.66 -0.66
CA TYR A 92 15.40 10.14 0.68
C TYR A 92 16.88 9.90 1.00
N SER A 93 17.53 10.90 1.61
CA SER A 93 18.93 10.80 2.04
C SER A 93 19.13 10.00 3.33
N SER A 94 18.07 9.79 4.11
CA SER A 94 18.16 8.98 5.34
C SER A 94 16.78 8.47 5.77
N LEU A 95 16.80 7.39 6.55
CA LEU A 95 15.61 6.78 7.15
C LEU A 95 14.82 7.79 7.99
N GLY A 96 15.50 8.70 8.71
CA GLY A 96 14.83 9.72 9.49
C GLY A 96 13.95 10.67 8.66
N GLN A 97 14.26 10.88 7.37
CA GLN A 97 13.44 11.70 6.47
C GLN A 97 12.18 10.94 6.06
N VAL A 98 12.33 9.66 5.69
CA VAL A 98 11.21 8.77 5.36
C VAL A 98 10.22 8.70 6.52
N LEU A 99 10.71 8.44 7.72
CA LEU A 99 9.87 8.37 8.92
C LEU A 99 9.21 9.71 9.24
N ASN A 100 9.87 10.84 8.97
CA ASN A 100 9.27 12.15 9.24
C ASN A 100 8.09 12.45 8.30
N ASP A 101 8.16 12.00 7.05
CA ASP A 101 7.07 12.17 6.08
C ASP A 101 5.92 11.18 6.34
N LEU A 102 6.22 9.93 6.69
CA LEU A 102 5.22 8.90 7.02
C LEU A 102 4.56 9.13 8.39
N VAL A 103 5.35 9.18 9.47
CA VAL A 103 4.84 9.12 10.86
C VAL A 103 4.24 10.45 11.32
N LYS A 104 4.63 11.58 10.72
CA LYS A 104 3.96 12.87 11.00
C LYS A 104 2.74 13.10 10.10
N ASN A 105 2.21 12.04 9.49
CA ASN A 105 1.03 12.04 8.61
C ASN A 105 1.08 13.14 7.54
N LYS A 106 2.26 13.37 6.95
CA LYS A 106 2.39 14.31 5.84
C LYS A 106 2.14 13.63 4.49
N PHE A 107 2.38 12.32 4.44
CA PHE A 107 2.06 11.46 3.31
C PHE A 107 1.12 10.34 3.78
N ASP A 108 -0.15 10.69 3.96
CA ASP A 108 -1.16 9.76 4.48
C ASP A 108 -1.70 8.86 3.37
N SER A 109 -1.96 9.45 2.20
CA SER A 109 -2.53 8.74 1.06
C SER A 109 -1.98 9.23 -0.30
N TYR A 110 -2.35 8.52 -1.36
CA TYR A 110 -2.09 8.87 -2.76
C TYR A 110 -2.59 10.27 -3.17
N THR A 111 -3.49 10.87 -2.39
CA THR A 111 -3.95 12.26 -2.57
C THR A 111 -2.83 13.26 -2.26
N ASP A 112 -1.98 12.92 -1.30
CA ASP A 112 -0.89 13.78 -0.83
C ASP A 112 0.38 13.58 -1.65
N ALA A 113 0.41 12.58 -2.54
CA ALA A 113 1.59 12.25 -3.34
C ALA A 113 2.15 13.44 -4.16
N LEU A 114 1.32 14.43 -4.51
CA LEU A 114 1.73 15.64 -5.23
C LEU A 114 2.05 16.83 -4.30
N ALA A 115 1.83 16.68 -2.99
CA ALA A 115 2.17 17.71 -2.02
C ALA A 115 3.69 17.80 -1.85
N VAL A 116 4.17 19.03 -1.65
CA VAL A 116 5.61 19.32 -1.57
C VAL A 116 6.19 18.69 -0.31
N SER A 117 7.20 17.84 -0.48
CA SER A 117 7.96 17.31 0.64
C SER A 117 8.86 18.39 1.24
N SER A 118 9.13 18.28 2.54
CA SER A 118 10.13 19.10 3.22
C SER A 118 11.56 18.86 2.72
N TYR A 119 11.74 17.84 1.87
CA TYR A 119 13.01 17.31 1.42
C TYR A 119 13.24 17.45 -0.09
N GLY A 120 12.39 18.26 -0.75
CA GLY A 120 12.47 18.57 -2.18
C GLY A 120 11.58 17.67 -3.03
N GLY A 121 10.98 18.20 -4.09
CA GLY A 121 10.00 17.46 -4.89
C GLY A 121 8.68 17.24 -4.17
N ALA A 122 7.81 16.40 -4.75
CA ALA A 122 6.58 15.95 -4.14
C ALA A 122 6.78 14.63 -3.38
N TYR A 123 5.91 14.29 -2.42
CA TYR A 123 6.08 13.06 -1.63
C TYR A 123 6.24 11.82 -2.52
N GLY A 124 5.40 11.67 -3.54
CA GLY A 124 5.45 10.51 -4.42
C GLY A 124 6.69 10.44 -5.33
N ASP A 125 7.39 11.55 -5.56
CA ASP A 125 8.66 11.56 -6.30
C ASP A 125 9.76 10.77 -5.56
N HIS A 126 9.59 10.53 -4.26
CA HIS A 126 10.53 9.75 -3.46
C HIS A 126 10.28 8.24 -3.49
N TRP A 127 9.23 7.77 -4.19
CA TRP A 127 8.77 6.38 -4.13
C TRP A 127 8.66 5.75 -5.51
N CYS A 128 9.03 4.48 -5.59
CA CYS A 128 8.96 3.65 -6.77
C CYS A 128 7.91 2.54 -6.59
N SER A 129 7.43 1.99 -7.69
CA SER A 129 6.44 0.90 -7.67
C SER A 129 7.12 -0.46 -7.53
N VAL A 130 6.70 -1.28 -6.56
CA VAL A 130 7.27 -2.64 -6.35
C VAL A 130 7.03 -3.54 -7.57
N PHE A 131 5.82 -3.48 -8.15
CA PHE A 131 5.42 -4.33 -9.27
C PHE A 131 5.38 -3.62 -10.62
N GLY A 132 5.91 -2.39 -10.68
CA GLY A 132 5.83 -1.53 -11.87
C GLY A 132 4.46 -0.89 -12.08
N LYS A 133 4.45 0.30 -12.73
CA LYS A 133 3.23 1.08 -12.95
C LYS A 133 2.32 0.47 -14.01
N SER A 134 2.89 -0.26 -14.96
CA SER A 134 2.18 -0.79 -16.12
C SER A 134 1.75 -2.26 -15.97
N LEU A 135 1.93 -2.85 -14.78
CA LEU A 135 1.54 -4.24 -14.56
C LEU A 135 0.03 -4.40 -14.69
N ALA A 136 -0.37 -5.32 -15.56
CA ALA A 136 -1.75 -5.75 -15.71
C ALA A 136 -1.95 -7.15 -15.11
N ILE A 137 -2.85 -7.26 -14.14
CA ILE A 137 -3.28 -8.54 -13.58
C ILE A 137 -4.69 -8.81 -14.10
N SER A 138 -4.89 -9.94 -14.78
CA SER A 138 -6.21 -10.33 -15.34
C SER A 138 -6.84 -9.26 -16.25
N ASN A 139 -6.06 -8.68 -17.17
CA ASN A 139 -6.48 -7.62 -18.09
C ASN A 139 -6.94 -6.30 -17.43
N LYS A 140 -6.62 -6.11 -16.14
CA LYS A 140 -6.81 -4.84 -15.43
C LYS A 140 -5.48 -4.33 -14.93
N GLN A 141 -5.24 -3.04 -15.11
CA GLN A 141 -4.06 -2.38 -14.55
C GLN A 141 -4.09 -2.51 -13.04
N SER A 142 -2.95 -2.89 -12.44
CA SER A 142 -2.79 -3.01 -10.99
C SER A 142 -2.91 -1.65 -10.31
N MET A 143 -2.43 -0.59 -10.98
CA MET A 143 -2.54 0.80 -10.53
C MET A 143 -3.56 1.58 -11.36
N HIS A 144 -4.32 2.46 -10.70
CA HIS A 144 -5.15 3.45 -11.37
C HIS A 144 -4.31 4.43 -12.19
N GLY A 145 -4.82 4.89 -13.34
CA GLY A 145 -4.05 5.72 -14.27
C GLY A 145 -3.56 7.03 -13.69
N ASP A 146 -4.42 7.70 -12.93
CA ASP A 146 -4.12 8.97 -12.27
C ASP A 146 -3.07 8.85 -11.17
N HIS A 147 -2.82 7.62 -10.69
CA HIS A 147 -1.89 7.34 -9.60
C HIS A 147 -0.48 7.04 -10.12
N ARG A 148 -0.36 6.51 -11.35
CA ARG A 148 0.93 6.16 -11.98
C ARG A 148 1.86 7.36 -12.19
N GLN A 149 1.30 8.53 -12.44
CA GLN A 149 2.06 9.76 -12.66
C GLN A 149 2.50 10.45 -11.38
N LYS A 150 1.98 10.02 -10.22
CA LYS A 150 2.26 10.63 -8.92
C LYS A 150 3.48 10.02 -8.22
N ILE A 151 3.99 8.91 -8.71
CA ILE A 151 5.16 8.22 -8.17
C ILE A 151 6.34 8.33 -9.13
N ALA A 152 7.56 8.26 -8.62
CA ALA A 152 8.75 8.27 -9.46
C ALA A 152 8.81 7.07 -10.41
N THR A 153 9.49 7.27 -11.53
CA THR A 153 9.60 6.25 -12.59
C THR A 153 10.84 5.41 -12.34
N ASP A 154 10.62 4.12 -12.13
CA ASP A 154 11.65 3.07 -11.96
C ASP A 154 11.41 1.87 -12.90
N ASP A 155 10.41 1.98 -13.77
CA ASP A 155 9.89 0.87 -14.56
C ASP A 155 10.67 0.60 -15.85
N ALA A 156 11.66 1.44 -16.17
CA ALA A 156 12.49 1.27 -17.34
C ALA A 156 13.93 1.14 -16.87
N SER A 157 14.57 0.04 -17.25
CA SER A 157 16.03 0.01 -17.25
C SER A 157 16.50 1.17 -18.13
N GLY A 158 17.17 2.12 -17.50
CA GLY A 158 17.36 3.46 -18.03
C GLY A 158 18.80 3.88 -17.85
N GLY A 159 19.44 4.13 -18.98
CA GLY A 159 20.78 4.70 -19.05
C GLY A 159 21.59 4.09 -20.17
N ALA A 160 22.70 4.71 -20.50
CA ALA A 160 23.43 4.35 -21.70
C ALA A 160 24.43 3.24 -21.39
N ALA A 161 24.33 2.10 -22.10
CA ALA A 161 25.37 1.07 -22.09
C ALA A 161 26.77 1.64 -22.44
N SER A 162 26.82 2.80 -23.10
CA SER A 162 28.06 3.54 -23.40
C SER A 162 28.68 4.26 -22.21
N THR A 163 27.92 4.61 -21.17
CA THR A 163 28.43 5.22 -19.93
C THR A 163 28.52 4.24 -18.76
N GLY A 164 27.87 3.07 -18.87
CA GLY A 164 27.87 2.04 -17.81
C GLY A 164 26.85 2.29 -16.69
N ASP A 165 26.02 3.34 -16.83
CA ASP A 165 24.95 3.68 -15.88
C ASP A 165 23.63 3.00 -16.28
N LEU A 166 23.57 1.67 -16.31
CA LEU A 166 22.29 0.99 -16.51
C LEU A 166 21.51 1.04 -15.20
N THR A 167 20.34 1.70 -15.17
CA THR A 167 19.46 1.54 -14.01
C THR A 167 18.80 0.17 -14.02
N ASN A 168 18.79 -0.50 -12.88
CA ASN A 168 18.05 -1.73 -12.65
C ASN A 168 16.59 -1.39 -12.38
N ALA A 169 15.66 -2.05 -13.06
CA ALA A 169 14.24 -1.87 -12.78
C ALA A 169 13.84 -2.77 -11.61
N GLY A 170 13.45 -2.19 -10.47
CA GLY A 170 13.11 -2.99 -9.29
C GLY A 170 11.97 -3.98 -9.51
N THR A 171 11.08 -3.70 -10.46
CA THR A 171 10.01 -4.63 -10.85
C THR A 171 10.54 -5.99 -11.32
N VAL A 172 11.66 -6.01 -12.05
CA VAL A 172 12.26 -7.24 -12.56
C VAL A 172 12.92 -8.02 -11.42
N ASP A 173 13.63 -7.30 -10.56
CA ASP A 173 14.30 -7.88 -9.39
C ASP A 173 13.28 -8.49 -8.42
N PHE A 174 12.19 -7.78 -8.10
CA PHE A 174 11.09 -8.31 -7.29
C PHE A 174 10.40 -9.51 -7.95
N ALA A 175 10.17 -9.48 -9.26
CA ALA A 175 9.51 -10.57 -9.99
C ALA A 175 10.28 -11.90 -9.94
N SER A 176 11.60 -11.87 -9.69
CA SER A 176 12.41 -13.09 -9.56
C SER A 176 12.21 -13.83 -8.24
N TYR A 177 11.76 -13.14 -7.18
CA TYR A 177 11.58 -13.71 -5.84
C TYR A 177 10.12 -13.75 -5.37
N MET A 178 9.21 -13.05 -6.05
CA MET A 178 7.79 -13.04 -5.70
C MET A 178 6.88 -12.82 -6.91
N GLU A 179 5.68 -13.37 -6.83
CA GLU A 179 4.60 -13.04 -7.75
C GLU A 179 3.90 -11.73 -7.34
N PRO A 180 3.34 -10.96 -8.28
CA PRO A 180 2.61 -9.74 -7.96
C PRO A 180 1.42 -9.97 -7.03
N ILE A 181 1.33 -9.16 -5.99
CA ILE A 181 0.30 -9.25 -4.96
C ILE A 181 -0.62 -8.03 -5.07
N LYS A 182 -1.93 -8.27 -5.00
CA LYS A 182 -2.93 -7.19 -5.03
C LYS A 182 -3.16 -6.62 -3.62
N SER A 183 -3.11 -5.29 -3.51
CA SER A 183 -3.51 -4.58 -2.29
C SER A 183 -4.98 -4.88 -1.91
N PRO A 184 -5.30 -5.00 -0.60
CA PRO A 184 -6.68 -5.11 -0.14
C PRO A 184 -7.49 -3.81 -0.28
N PHE A 185 -6.84 -2.68 -0.57
CA PHE A 185 -7.49 -1.41 -0.88
C PHE A 185 -7.89 -1.34 -2.36
N LEU A 186 -8.97 -0.63 -2.68
CA LEU A 186 -9.55 -0.62 -4.04
C LEU A 186 -8.58 -0.07 -5.09
N ASP A 187 -7.86 1.00 -4.74
CA ASP A 187 -6.87 1.68 -5.58
C ASP A 187 -5.46 1.64 -4.97
N GLY A 188 -5.23 0.72 -4.03
CA GLY A 188 -3.94 0.57 -3.35
C GLY A 188 -2.91 -0.15 -4.21
N HIS A 189 -1.65 0.15 -3.94
CA HIS A 189 -0.52 -0.41 -4.65
C HIS A 189 0.74 -0.30 -3.81
N TYR A 190 1.59 -1.33 -3.83
CA TYR A 190 2.79 -1.34 -3.01
C TYR A 190 3.89 -0.50 -3.64
N ILE A 191 4.45 0.39 -2.82
CA ILE A 191 5.54 1.29 -3.18
C ILE A 191 6.73 1.07 -2.27
N TYR A 192 7.91 1.37 -2.78
CA TYR A 192 9.15 1.22 -2.04
C TYR A 192 10.10 2.39 -2.31
N THR A 193 10.98 2.63 -1.35
CA THR A 193 12.12 3.52 -1.49
C THR A 193 13.33 2.85 -0.85
N VAL A 194 14.51 3.06 -1.43
CA VAL A 194 15.76 2.54 -0.92
C VAL A 194 16.72 3.69 -0.64
N ILE A 195 17.22 3.72 0.59
CA ILE A 195 18.25 4.64 1.04
C ILE A 195 19.59 4.00 0.77
N ALA A 196 20.46 4.74 0.07
CA ALA A 196 21.81 4.30 -0.25
C ALA A 196 22.61 3.93 1.02
N GLY A 197 23.44 2.90 0.90
CA GLY A 197 24.45 2.59 1.89
C GLY A 197 25.60 3.60 1.87
N SER A 198 26.38 3.60 2.94
CA SER A 198 27.68 4.27 3.03
C SER A 198 28.74 3.29 3.54
N VAL A 199 30.00 3.70 3.57
CA VAL A 199 31.10 2.87 4.09
C VAL A 199 30.85 2.35 5.52
N ASP A 200 30.03 3.07 6.29
CA ASP A 200 29.70 2.74 7.69
C ASP A 200 28.28 2.18 7.85
N ARG A 201 27.52 2.03 6.75
CA ARG A 201 26.08 1.73 6.82
C ARG A 201 25.60 0.92 5.62
N SER A 202 24.99 -0.24 5.88
CA SER A 202 24.23 -0.99 4.86
C SER A 202 23.07 -0.16 4.30
N PRO A 203 22.69 -0.36 3.02
CA PRO A 203 21.50 0.28 2.48
C PRO A 203 20.25 -0.12 3.28
N ALA A 204 19.20 0.68 3.19
CA ALA A 204 17.94 0.41 3.89
C ALA A 204 16.76 0.53 2.93
N ILE A 205 15.83 -0.41 2.97
CA ILE A 205 14.60 -0.40 2.18
C ILE A 205 13.40 -0.11 3.07
N VAL A 206 12.48 0.70 2.56
CA VAL A 206 11.17 0.96 3.17
C VAL A 206 10.09 0.62 2.15
N VAL A 207 9.10 -0.15 2.58
CA VAL A 207 7.96 -0.57 1.74
C VAL A 207 6.65 -0.20 2.45
N THR A 208 5.70 0.34 1.69
CA THR A 208 4.37 0.71 2.20
C THR A 208 3.29 0.57 1.13
N ASP A 209 2.02 0.69 1.49
CA ASP A 209 0.90 0.76 0.56
C ASP A 209 0.59 2.21 0.20
N PHE A 210 0.56 2.52 -1.10
CA PHE A 210 0.29 3.87 -1.61
C PHE A 210 -1.09 4.42 -1.21
N TYR A 211 -2.06 3.56 -0.88
CA TYR A 211 -3.37 4.02 -0.41
C TYR A 211 -3.32 4.58 1.01
N ALA A 212 -2.53 3.97 1.89
CA ALA A 212 -2.45 4.26 3.31
C ALA A 212 -0.99 4.17 3.76
N ALA A 213 -0.17 5.11 3.31
CA ALA A 213 1.28 5.00 3.42
C ALA A 213 1.76 5.13 4.88
N ALA A 214 1.08 5.97 5.65
CA ALA A 214 1.38 6.23 7.06
C ALA A 214 0.90 5.13 8.02
N ASP A 215 -0.13 4.36 7.64
CA ASP A 215 -0.76 3.38 8.54
C ASP A 215 0.13 2.16 8.79
N GLU A 216 0.69 1.59 7.73
CA GLU A 216 1.49 0.37 7.84
C GLU A 216 2.63 0.38 6.82
N PHE A 217 3.84 0.31 7.34
CA PHE A 217 5.07 0.26 6.55
C PHE A 217 6.05 -0.72 7.18
N SER A 218 6.92 -1.28 6.36
CA SER A 218 7.98 -2.17 6.82
C SER A 218 9.36 -1.67 6.37
N ILE A 219 10.34 -1.90 7.22
CA ILE A 219 11.71 -1.39 7.06
C ILE A 219 12.68 -2.55 7.24
N ALA A 220 13.66 -2.66 6.35
CA ALA A 220 14.79 -3.55 6.52
C ALA A 220 16.10 -2.80 6.34
N GLN A 221 17.02 -3.08 7.26
CA GLN A 221 18.41 -2.67 7.20
C GLN A 221 19.25 -3.81 7.79
N PRO A 222 20.03 -4.53 6.97
CA PRO A 222 20.85 -5.65 7.40
C PRO A 222 22.13 -5.20 8.14
#